data_AF-A0A962NEF4-F1
#
_entry.id   AF-A0A962NEF4-F1
#
_cell.length_a   1.000
_cell.length_b   1.000
_cell.length_c   1.000
_cell.angle_alpha   90.00
_cell.angle_beta   90.00
_cell.angle_gamma   90.00
#
_symmetry.space_group_name_H-M   'P 1'
#
loop_
_entity.id
_entity.type
_entity.pdbx_description
1 polymer ?
#
loop_
_entity_poly.entity_id
_entity_poly.type
_entity_poly.pdbx_seq_one_letter_code
_entity_poly.pdbx_strand_id
1 'polypeptide(L)'
;AQMMLGAMYEDGAYGVAQDPGKALEWYLKAARQGFVKAQHNLALLYEDGRGVEQDFRQAAIWYKKAADAGFSEAQNNLAVLYILGRGVEQNAGKAELLLQQAVAQGNENAVRNLTLLHGQG
;
A
#
# COMPACT_ATOMS: atom_id res chain seq x y z
N ALA A 1 -1.79 -19.43 4.84
CA ALA A 1 -0.38 -19.88 4.88
C ALA A 1 0.59 -18.84 4.28
N GLN A 2 0.44 -18.43 3.02
CA GLN A 2 1.46 -17.62 2.34
C GLN A 2 1.62 -16.18 2.84
N MET A 3 0.52 -15.48 3.19
CA MET A 3 0.57 -14.16 3.83
C MET A 3 1.28 -14.19 5.19
N MET A 4 1.09 -15.27 5.95
CA MET A 4 1.69 -15.47 7.27
C MET A 4 3.21 -15.68 7.16
N LEU A 5 3.68 -16.38 6.11
CA LEU A 5 5.11 -16.54 5.85
C LEU A 5 5.77 -15.21 5.44
N GLY A 6 5.10 -14.40 4.61
CA GLY A 6 5.58 -13.05 4.27
C GLY A 6 5.78 -12.18 5.52
N ALA A 7 4.79 -12.14 6.40
CA ALA A 7 4.87 -11.40 7.68
C ALA A 7 5.96 -11.96 8.61
N MET A 8 6.17 -13.28 8.66
CA MET A 8 7.23 -13.88 9.47
C MET A 8 8.63 -13.46 9.04
N TYR A 9 8.90 -13.39 7.73
CA TYR A 9 10.18 -12.90 7.21
C TYR A 9 10.34 -11.38 7.34
N GLU A 10 9.25 -10.64 7.44
CA GLU A 10 9.27 -9.20 7.69
C GLU A 10 9.63 -8.88 9.15
N ASP A 11 9.01 -9.58 10.11
CA ASP A 11 9.21 -9.33 11.54
C ASP A 11 10.37 -10.14 12.15
N GLY A 12 10.85 -11.19 11.47
CA GLY A 12 11.85 -12.11 12.01
C GLY A 12 11.29 -13.04 13.10
N ALA A 13 10.01 -13.43 12.96
CA ALA A 13 9.28 -14.19 13.97
C ALA A 13 9.48 -15.71 13.81
N TYR A 14 9.31 -16.46 14.90
CA TYR A 14 9.36 -17.93 14.95
C TYR A 14 10.70 -18.56 14.51
N GLY A 15 11.82 -17.91 14.81
CA GLY A 15 13.16 -18.42 14.51
C GLY A 15 13.60 -18.23 13.05
N VAL A 16 12.84 -17.43 12.29
CA VAL A 16 13.19 -17.02 10.93
C VAL A 16 13.91 -15.67 11.01
N ALA A 17 15.11 -15.56 10.44
CA ALA A 17 15.80 -14.28 10.32
C ALA A 17 15.00 -13.32 9.41
N GLN A 18 15.00 -12.03 9.73
CA GLN A 18 14.44 -11.03 8.84
C GLN A 18 15.12 -11.13 7.47
N ASP A 19 14.32 -11.38 6.44
CA ASP A 19 14.79 -11.50 5.05
C ASP A 19 13.77 -10.80 4.14
N PRO A 20 13.96 -9.49 3.91
CA PRO A 20 13.06 -8.70 3.09
C PRO A 20 12.88 -9.26 1.66
N GLY A 21 13.90 -9.93 1.12
CA GLY A 21 13.84 -10.58 -0.19
C GLY A 21 12.88 -11.77 -0.19
N LYS A 22 12.91 -12.61 0.85
CA LYS A 22 11.93 -13.72 1.00
C LYS A 22 10.54 -13.23 1.32
N ALA A 23 10.39 -12.17 2.11
CA ALA A 23 9.09 -11.54 2.36
C ALA A 23 8.46 -11.07 1.04
N LEU A 24 9.24 -10.43 0.16
CA LEU A 24 8.81 -10.01 -1.17
C LEU A 24 8.28 -11.19 -2.00
N GLU A 25 9.01 -12.31 -2.06
CA GLU A 25 8.57 -13.49 -2.82
C GLU A 25 7.22 -14.07 -2.33
N TRP A 26 7.04 -14.13 -1.01
CA TRP A 26 5.80 -14.64 -0.41
C TRP A 26 4.63 -13.70 -0.62
N TYR A 27 4.83 -12.39 -0.44
CA TYR A 27 3.81 -11.40 -0.73
C TYR A 27 3.48 -11.36 -2.22
N LEU A 28 4.43 -11.51 -3.14
CA LEU A 28 4.17 -11.63 -4.58
C LEU A 28 3.25 -12.82 -4.90
N LYS A 29 3.52 -13.99 -4.31
CA LYS A 29 2.69 -15.19 -4.52
C LYS A 29 1.26 -14.96 -4.00
N ALA A 30 1.11 -14.41 -2.81
CA ALA A 30 -0.20 -14.14 -2.22
C ALA A 30 -0.95 -12.99 -2.95
N ALA A 31 -0.26 -11.91 -3.29
CA ALA A 31 -0.84 -10.76 -4.00
C ALA A 31 -1.39 -11.15 -5.38
N ARG A 32 -0.70 -12.06 -6.09
CA ARG A 32 -1.14 -12.63 -7.37
C ARG A 32 -2.40 -13.50 -7.24
N GLN A 33 -2.65 -14.08 -6.07
CA GLN A 33 -3.88 -14.83 -5.78
C GLN A 33 -5.04 -13.94 -5.31
N GLY A 34 -4.86 -12.61 -5.29
CA GLY A 34 -5.92 -11.69 -4.89
C GLY A 34 -6.02 -11.44 -3.39
N PHE A 35 -5.03 -11.89 -2.59
CA PHE A 35 -5.01 -11.56 -1.16
C PHE A 35 -4.73 -10.06 -0.97
N VAL A 36 -5.78 -9.31 -0.66
CA VAL A 36 -5.78 -7.84 -0.56
C VAL A 36 -4.70 -7.30 0.40
N LYS A 37 -4.57 -7.89 1.59
CA LYS A 37 -3.52 -7.53 2.55
C LYS A 37 -2.11 -7.77 2.00
N ALA A 38 -1.91 -8.85 1.23
CA ALA A 38 -0.62 -9.11 0.60
C ALA A 38 -0.33 -8.15 -0.55
N GLN A 39 -1.35 -7.68 -1.28
CA GLN A 39 -1.19 -6.63 -2.30
C GLN A 39 -0.76 -5.31 -1.64
N HIS A 40 -1.37 -4.93 -0.53
CA HIS A 40 -0.99 -3.75 0.24
C HIS A 40 0.44 -3.86 0.81
N ASN A 41 0.79 -4.97 1.47
CA ASN A 41 2.15 -5.16 1.99
C ASN A 41 3.21 -5.20 0.89
N LEU A 42 2.89 -5.80 -0.26
CA LEU A 42 3.78 -5.77 -1.42
C LEU A 42 4.00 -4.35 -1.94
N ALA A 43 2.95 -3.53 -1.96
CA ALA A 43 3.06 -2.12 -2.34
C ALA A 43 3.98 -1.35 -1.39
N LEU A 44 3.87 -1.58 -0.08
CA LEU A 44 4.76 -1.00 0.94
C LEU A 44 6.23 -1.40 0.71
N LEU A 45 6.51 -2.67 0.39
CA LEU A 45 7.89 -3.09 0.12
C LEU A 45 8.50 -2.34 -1.07
N TYR A 46 7.73 -2.13 -2.14
CA TYR A 46 8.17 -1.33 -3.28
C TYR A 46 8.27 0.16 -2.95
N GLU A 47 7.37 0.70 -2.12
CA GLU A 47 7.40 2.09 -1.69
C GLU A 47 8.63 2.39 -0.84
N ASP A 48 9.00 1.49 0.08
CA ASP A 48 10.11 1.68 1.01
C ASP A 48 11.45 1.18 0.47
N GLY A 49 11.44 0.40 -0.63
CA GLY A 49 12.64 -0.29 -1.12
C GLY A 49 13.14 -1.39 -0.16
N ARG A 50 12.22 -2.07 0.54
CA ARG A 50 12.56 -3.13 1.51
C ARG A 50 12.66 -4.47 0.80
N GLY A 51 13.89 -4.96 0.62
CA GLY A 51 14.15 -6.23 -0.07
C GLY A 51 13.97 -6.20 -1.58
N VAL A 52 13.72 -5.02 -2.13
CA VAL A 52 13.58 -4.71 -3.54
C VAL A 52 14.04 -3.26 -3.76
N GLU A 53 14.45 -2.90 -4.98
CA GLU A 53 14.67 -1.50 -5.31
C GLU A 53 13.37 -0.69 -5.12
N GLN A 54 13.49 0.51 -4.56
CA GLN A 54 12.34 1.40 -4.38
C GLN A 54 11.72 1.73 -5.75
N ASP A 55 10.43 1.44 -5.91
CA ASP A 55 9.68 1.69 -7.13
C ASP A 55 8.25 2.12 -6.80
N PHE A 56 8.04 3.44 -6.78
CA PHE A 56 6.72 4.02 -6.55
C PHE A 56 5.70 3.64 -7.63
N ARG A 57 6.12 3.29 -8.87
CA ARG A 57 5.19 2.85 -9.92
C ARG A 57 4.65 1.48 -9.59
N GLN A 58 5.50 0.55 -9.15
CA GLN A 58 5.06 -0.77 -8.68
C GLN A 58 4.19 -0.65 -7.42
N ALA A 59 4.58 0.21 -6.47
CA ALA A 59 3.77 0.50 -5.29
C ALA A 59 2.35 0.97 -5.69
N ALA A 60 2.25 1.95 -6.59
CA ALA A 60 0.96 2.45 -7.08
C ALA A 60 0.11 1.36 -7.75
N ILE A 61 0.72 0.46 -8.55
CA ILE A 61 0.00 -0.66 -9.18
C ILE A 61 -0.61 -1.58 -8.12
N TRP A 62 0.16 -1.94 -7.09
CA TRP A 62 -0.31 -2.86 -6.05
C TRP A 62 -1.29 -2.22 -5.08
N TYR A 63 -1.05 -0.97 -4.68
CA TYR A 63 -2.03 -0.21 -3.91
C TYR A 63 -3.33 -0.05 -4.66
N LYS A 64 -3.30 0.23 -5.97
CA LYS A 64 -4.52 0.32 -6.78
C LYS A 64 -5.33 -0.98 -6.73
N LYS A 65 -4.68 -2.14 -6.88
CA LYS A 65 -5.39 -3.43 -6.79
C LYS A 65 -6.07 -3.63 -5.42
N ALA A 66 -5.36 -3.31 -4.34
CA ALA A 66 -5.93 -3.41 -3.00
C ALA A 66 -7.04 -2.37 -2.75
N ALA A 67 -6.87 -1.15 -3.28
CA ALA A 67 -7.84 -0.07 -3.18
C ALA A 67 -9.13 -0.37 -3.96
N ASP A 68 -9.00 -0.92 -5.17
CA ASP A 68 -10.12 -1.39 -6.01
C ASP A 68 -10.89 -2.54 -5.33
N ALA A 69 -10.21 -3.32 -4.48
CA ALA A 69 -10.82 -4.36 -3.64
C ALA A 69 -11.41 -3.82 -2.31
N GLY A 70 -11.43 -2.50 -2.12
CA GLY A 70 -12.02 -1.86 -0.94
C GLY A 70 -11.13 -1.87 0.30
N PHE A 71 -9.80 -1.87 0.16
CA PHE A 71 -8.90 -1.78 1.31
C PHE A 71 -8.58 -0.33 1.65
N SER A 72 -9.13 0.17 2.76
CA SER A 72 -9.05 1.59 3.13
C SER A 72 -7.62 2.10 3.32
N GLU A 73 -6.70 1.29 3.85
CA GLU A 73 -5.29 1.67 4.00
C GLU A 73 -4.59 1.82 2.64
N ALA A 74 -4.90 0.95 1.67
CA ALA A 74 -4.37 1.09 0.32
C ALA A 74 -4.97 2.29 -0.43
N GLN A 75 -6.26 2.58 -0.22
CA GLN A 75 -6.89 3.79 -0.76
C GLN A 75 -6.21 5.06 -0.24
N ASN A 76 -5.97 5.14 1.08
CA ASN A 76 -5.21 6.23 1.68
C ASN A 76 -3.81 6.35 1.08
N ASN A 77 -3.05 5.26 1.00
CA ASN A 77 -1.66 5.31 0.52
C ASN A 77 -1.59 5.66 -0.97
N LEU A 78 -2.49 5.12 -1.80
CA LEU A 78 -2.57 5.50 -3.22
C LEU A 78 -2.94 6.97 -3.40
N ALA A 79 -3.83 7.51 -2.55
CA ALA A 79 -4.16 8.92 -2.58
C ALA A 79 -2.93 9.80 -2.30
N VAL A 80 -2.10 9.42 -1.31
CA VAL A 80 -0.84 10.11 -1.02
C VAL A 80 0.10 10.09 -2.23
N LEU A 81 0.19 8.97 -2.96
CA LEU A 81 0.98 8.90 -4.20
C LEU A 81 0.46 9.88 -5.27
N TYR A 82 -0.86 10.02 -5.42
CA TYR A 82 -1.48 11.00 -6.31
C TYR A 82 -1.29 12.45 -5.85
N ILE A 83 -1.23 12.73 -4.55
CA ILE A 83 -0.94 14.07 -4.02
C ILE A 83 0.51 14.45 -4.34
N LEU A 84 1.45 13.52 -4.10
CA LEU A 84 2.87 13.78 -4.23
C LEU A 84 3.42 13.59 -5.64
N GLY A 85 2.67 12.98 -6.56
CA GLY A 85 3.14 12.67 -7.90
C GLY A 85 4.20 11.58 -7.95
N ARG A 86 4.16 10.66 -6.97
CA ARG A 86 5.18 9.62 -6.82
C ARG A 86 4.72 8.34 -7.51
N GLY A 87 5.39 7.97 -8.59
CA GLY A 87 5.04 6.78 -9.36
C GLY A 87 3.74 6.90 -10.18
N VAL A 88 3.00 7.98 -10.00
CA VAL A 88 1.81 8.37 -10.75
C VAL A 88 1.84 9.88 -11.00
N GLU A 89 1.16 10.34 -12.04
CA GLU A 89 0.95 11.77 -12.26
C GLU A 89 0.12 12.37 -11.12
N GLN A 90 0.48 13.59 -10.68
CA GLN A 90 -0.28 14.29 -9.65
C GLN A 90 -1.74 14.46 -10.04
N ASN A 91 -2.65 14.11 -9.13
CA ASN A 91 -4.07 14.23 -9.39
C ASN A 91 -4.88 14.37 -8.10
N ALA A 92 -5.16 15.61 -7.71
CA ALA A 92 -5.91 15.92 -6.50
C ALA A 92 -7.33 15.31 -6.50
N GLY A 93 -8.03 15.30 -7.65
CA GLY A 93 -9.38 14.73 -7.73
C GLY A 93 -9.42 13.21 -7.50
N LYS A 94 -8.44 12.47 -8.05
CA LYS A 94 -8.30 11.03 -7.76
C LYS A 94 -7.91 10.77 -6.31
N ALA A 95 -7.01 11.58 -5.75
CA ALA A 95 -6.62 11.49 -4.36
C ALA A 95 -7.81 11.72 -3.43
N GLU A 96 -8.58 12.79 -3.67
CA GLU A 96 -9.78 13.11 -2.91
C GLU A 96 -10.80 11.97 -2.95
N LEU A 97 -11.10 11.41 -4.12
CA LEU A 97 -12.04 10.30 -4.25
C LEU A 97 -11.61 9.08 -3.43
N LEU A 98 -10.33 8.71 -3.52
CA LEU A 98 -9.76 7.60 -2.74
C LEU A 98 -9.81 7.87 -1.23
N LEU A 99 -9.51 9.10 -0.81
CA LEU A 99 -9.60 9.50 0.59
C LEU A 99 -11.04 9.45 1.10
N GLN A 100 -12.01 9.95 0.34
CA GLN A 100 -13.43 9.87 0.68
C GLN A 100 -13.90 8.41 0.85
N GLN A 101 -13.46 7.51 -0.05
CA GLN A 101 -13.74 6.07 0.07
C GLN A 101 -13.15 5.48 1.35
N ALA A 102 -11.91 5.84 1.69
CA ALA A 102 -11.25 5.36 2.90
C ALA A 102 -11.91 5.92 4.18
N VAL A 103 -12.32 7.19 4.17
CA VAL A 103 -13.06 7.84 5.25
C VAL A 103 -14.41 7.15 5.48
N ALA A 104 -15.14 6.80 4.42
CA ALA A 104 -16.40 6.06 4.53
C ALA A 104 -16.23 4.69 5.21
N GLN A 105 -15.02 4.13 5.21
CA GLN A 105 -14.66 2.89 5.88
C GLN A 105 -14.03 3.11 7.28
N GLY A 106 -14.03 4.35 7.78
CA GLY A 106 -13.52 4.70 9.11
C GLY A 106 -11.99 4.88 9.18
N ASN A 107 -11.30 5.07 8.06
CA ASN A 107 -9.85 5.28 8.07
C ASN A 107 -9.49 6.69 8.56
N GLU A 108 -8.95 6.79 9.78
CA GLU A 108 -8.59 8.07 10.41
C GLU A 108 -7.45 8.81 9.69
N ASN A 109 -6.49 8.08 9.11
CA ASN A 109 -5.41 8.70 8.34
C ASN A 109 -5.97 9.37 7.08
N ALA A 110 -6.98 8.76 6.46
CA ALA A 110 -7.65 9.35 5.32
C ALA A 110 -8.41 10.64 5.68
N VAL A 111 -9.03 10.71 6.88
CA VAL A 111 -9.68 11.95 7.36
C VAL A 111 -8.66 13.09 7.45
N ARG A 112 -7.49 12.81 8.02
CA ARG A 112 -6.41 13.81 8.17
C ARG A 112 -5.88 14.24 6.81
N ASN A 113 -5.59 13.29 5.93
CA ASN A 113 -5.07 13.57 4.59
C ASN A 113 -6.08 14.32 3.72
N LEU A 114 -7.38 14.03 3.84
CA LEU A 114 -8.43 14.78 3.15
C LEU A 114 -8.52 16.22 3.66
N THR A 115 -8.44 16.40 4.98
CA THR A 115 -8.42 17.73 5.60
C THR A 115 -7.23 18.55 5.14
N LEU A 116 -6.03 17.94 5.08
CA LEU A 116 -4.82 18.58 4.57
C LEU A 116 -4.94 18.95 3.08
N LEU A 117 -5.52 18.07 2.27
CA LEU A 117 -5.76 18.32 0.84
C LEU A 117 -6.66 19.54 0.63
N HIS A 118 -7.72 19.69 1.43
CA HIS A 118 -8.64 20.82 1.34
C HIS A 118 -8.10 22.10 1.98
N GLY A 119 -7.25 22.00 3.00
CA GLY A 119 -6.64 23.15 3.67
C GLY A 119 -5.48 23.80 2.91
N GLN A 120 -5.07 23.24 1.77
CA GLN A 120 -3.99 23.76 0.91
C GLN A 120 -4.50 24.47 -0.36
N GLY A 121 -5.81 24.65 -0.52
CA GLY A 121 -6.44 25.40 -1.63
C GLY A 121 -7.04 26.72 -1.19
#